data_AF-A0A067RF87-F1
#
_entry.id   AF-A0A067RF87-F1
#
_cell.length_a   1.000
_cell.length_b   1.000
_cell.length_c   1.000
_cell.angle_alpha   90.00
_cell.angle_beta   90.00
_cell.angle_gamma   90.00
#
_symmetry.space_group_name_H-M   'P 1'
#
loop_
_entity.id
_entity.type
_entity.pdbx_description
1 polymer ?
#
loop_
_entity_poly.entity_id
_entity_poly.type
_entity_poly.pdbx_seq_one_letter_code
_entity_poly.pdbx_strand_id
1 'polypeptide(L)'
;ILLATWKYNALIAGCSIGINSDLPEPQPLLLIPGGSKDGNGFFVPDDGDDIVTFGVGQDVLLACPGTNNYLAFAGFGTRIALATCSSGTTFYINSIPYSFSDFACRSYPYHTARRSGSTCHDGTKSHIEIGFEVESDFYKTIDICFDDNVLNTLYSKFTLVSGIGGYQIGFPRPSFLEDDFYPGIPVDNLYTKNTQRQTISNILGSTQLGNTYISDTTDYYLARGHYTAKADFVYGSQHRATFHFVNVAPQWQTFNGDNWNSLEMSVRTYADKNKLTLDVYTGTHGVLTLPDINGIEKELYLYVDNNNNNGIPVPKLFWKAVYNPKTQAGVVFVGVNNPYEPNPEENYVICTNVCSNISWLQWDEKNVKKGYSYCCEVNDFRSTVNTLPELTVSSLLT
;
A
#
# COMPACT_ATOMS: atom_id res chain seq x y z
N ILE A 1 -50.25 29.27 35.85
CA ILE A 1 -49.76 27.87 35.99
C ILE A 1 -49.37 27.40 34.60
N LEU A 2 -48.15 26.90 34.50
CA LEU A 2 -47.40 26.52 33.30
C LEU A 2 -48.16 25.55 32.38
N LEU A 3 -47.75 25.50 31.11
CA LEU A 3 -47.01 24.34 30.57
C LEU A 3 -46.54 24.67 29.14
N ALA A 4 -45.32 25.18 29.02
CA ALA A 4 -44.57 25.14 27.77
C ALA A 4 -43.96 23.74 27.64
N THR A 5 -44.47 22.94 26.70
CA THR A 5 -43.90 21.64 26.35
C THR A 5 -42.64 21.87 25.52
N TRP A 6 -41.48 21.72 26.14
CA TRP A 6 -40.20 21.61 25.45
C TRP A 6 -40.16 20.23 24.76
N LYS A 7 -40.31 20.19 23.43
CA LYS A 7 -39.91 19.01 22.65
C LYS A 7 -38.38 18.97 22.64
N TYR A 8 -37.80 18.20 23.55
CA TYR A 8 -36.46 17.68 23.35
C TYR A 8 -36.52 16.73 22.15
N ASN A 9 -36.12 17.21 20.98
CA ASN A 9 -35.61 16.29 19.95
C ASN A 9 -34.27 15.79 20.48
N ALA A 10 -34.31 14.69 21.24
CA ALA A 10 -33.10 13.90 21.44
C ALA A 10 -32.67 13.47 20.03
N LEU A 11 -31.56 14.04 19.53
CA LEU A 11 -30.80 13.42 18.46
C LEU A 11 -30.53 12.00 18.96
N ILE A 12 -31.17 11.00 18.36
CA ILE A 12 -30.83 9.61 18.66
C ILE A 12 -29.42 9.44 18.12
N ALA A 13 -28.44 9.47 19.01
CA ALA A 13 -27.06 9.25 18.66
C ALA A 13 -26.96 7.85 18.05
N GLY A 14 -26.41 7.77 16.84
CA GLY A 14 -26.13 6.51 16.16
C GLY A 14 -25.01 5.74 16.85
N CYS A 15 -24.29 4.92 16.08
CA CYS A 15 -23.18 4.15 16.58
C CYS A 15 -21.85 4.83 16.24
N SER A 16 -20.87 4.67 17.12
CA SER A 16 -19.52 5.19 16.95
C SER A 16 -18.55 4.12 17.43
N ILE A 17 -17.66 3.69 16.54
CA ILE A 17 -16.68 2.62 16.79
C ILE A 17 -15.28 3.22 16.61
N GLY A 18 -14.51 3.28 17.69
CA GLY A 18 -13.10 3.62 17.63
C GLY A 18 -12.29 2.45 17.07
N ILE A 19 -11.64 2.62 15.92
CA ILE A 19 -10.93 1.51 15.27
C ILE A 19 -9.65 1.10 16.01
N ASN A 20 -9.14 1.91 16.93
CA ASN A 20 -8.02 1.55 17.82
C ASN A 20 -8.46 1.08 19.22
N SER A 21 -9.75 1.18 19.59
CA SER A 21 -10.22 0.86 20.95
C SER A 21 -11.34 -0.17 21.03
N ASP A 22 -12.23 -0.23 20.03
CA ASP A 22 -13.51 -0.94 20.13
C ASP A 22 -13.58 -2.18 19.23
N LEU A 23 -12.63 -2.34 18.30
CA LEU A 23 -12.58 -3.51 17.43
C LEU A 23 -12.13 -4.76 18.21
N PRO A 24 -12.80 -5.91 18.02
CA PRO A 24 -12.34 -7.17 18.60
C PRO A 24 -11.04 -7.64 17.96
N GLU A 25 -10.36 -8.57 18.60
CA GLU A 25 -9.08 -9.11 18.12
C GLU A 25 -9.14 -10.65 18.14
N PRO A 26 -9.16 -11.34 16.97
CA PRO A 26 -9.12 -10.84 15.59
C PRO A 26 -10.37 -10.09 15.10
N GLN A 27 -10.16 -8.93 14.48
CA GLN A 27 -11.23 -8.08 13.94
C GLN A 27 -11.82 -8.62 12.62
N PRO A 28 -13.14 -8.49 12.39
CA PRO A 28 -13.75 -8.75 11.09
C PRO A 28 -13.48 -7.62 10.11
N LEU A 29 -13.80 -7.84 8.84
CA LEU A 29 -13.94 -6.75 7.87
C LEU A 29 -15.23 -5.98 8.16
N LEU A 30 -15.16 -4.65 8.07
CA LEU A 30 -16.33 -3.75 8.20
C LEU A 30 -16.72 -3.25 6.81
N LEU A 31 -17.60 -3.99 6.15
CA LEU A 31 -17.96 -3.75 4.75
C LEU A 31 -19.28 -3.00 4.62
N ILE A 32 -19.37 -2.12 3.63
CA ILE A 32 -20.62 -1.45 3.23
C ILE A 32 -21.49 -2.49 2.52
N PRO A 33 -22.71 -2.81 3.02
CA PRO A 33 -23.61 -3.74 2.37
C PRO A 33 -23.94 -3.30 0.93
N GLY A 34 -23.68 -4.16 -0.05
CA GLY A 34 -23.84 -3.82 -1.47
C GLY A 34 -22.86 -2.74 -1.98
N GLY A 35 -21.82 -2.41 -1.19
CA GLY A 35 -20.82 -1.41 -1.52
C GLY A 35 -19.89 -1.82 -2.67
N SER A 36 -19.01 -0.89 -3.03
CA SER A 36 -18.00 -1.11 -4.08
C SER A 36 -17.07 -2.27 -3.73
N LYS A 37 -16.63 -3.00 -4.75
CA LYS A 37 -15.63 -4.07 -4.62
C LYS A 37 -14.22 -3.61 -4.98
N ASP A 38 -14.07 -2.33 -5.36
CA ASP A 38 -12.84 -1.69 -5.81
C ASP A 38 -12.32 -0.70 -4.75
N GLY A 39 -11.84 -1.21 -3.61
CA GLY A 39 -11.18 -0.42 -2.55
C GLY A 39 -12.08 0.44 -1.67
N ASN A 40 -13.26 0.82 -2.17
CA ASN A 40 -14.22 1.70 -1.48
C ASN A 40 -15.40 0.94 -0.82
N GLY A 41 -15.22 -0.36 -0.58
CA GLY A 41 -16.23 -1.24 0.01
C GLY A 41 -16.25 -1.28 1.53
N PHE A 42 -15.37 -0.51 2.18
CA PHE A 42 -15.17 -0.52 3.63
C PHE A 42 -15.79 0.73 4.24
N PHE A 43 -16.40 0.59 5.41
CA PHE A 43 -16.66 1.75 6.24
C PHE A 43 -15.32 2.32 6.69
N VAL A 44 -15.12 3.62 6.62
CA VAL A 44 -13.88 4.28 7.08
C VAL A 44 -14.25 5.48 7.93
N PRO A 45 -13.33 6.00 8.76
CA PRO A 45 -13.57 7.27 9.44
C PRO A 45 -13.89 8.39 8.45
N ASP A 46 -14.82 9.27 8.81
CA ASP A 46 -15.17 10.43 7.98
C ASP A 46 -14.07 11.50 8.03
N ASP A 47 -13.36 11.55 9.16
CA ASP A 47 -12.24 12.46 9.36
C ASP A 47 -11.01 11.76 9.95
N GLY A 48 -10.10 12.54 10.55
CA GLY A 48 -8.82 12.03 11.05
C GLY A 48 -8.91 11.49 12.48
N ASP A 49 -10.07 11.63 13.14
CA ASP A 49 -10.39 10.88 14.35
C ASP A 49 -10.63 9.43 13.95
N ASP A 50 -10.16 8.49 14.76
CA ASP A 50 -10.16 7.07 14.44
C ASP A 50 -11.55 6.42 14.59
N ILE A 51 -12.62 7.20 14.38
CA ILE A 51 -13.99 6.84 14.69
C ILE A 51 -14.76 6.59 13.40
N VAL A 52 -15.36 5.40 13.31
CA VAL A 52 -16.34 5.07 12.27
C VAL A 52 -17.74 5.29 12.83
N THR A 53 -18.54 6.11 12.15
CA THR A 53 -19.92 6.40 12.59
C THR A 53 -20.96 5.68 11.73
N PHE A 54 -22.07 5.30 12.37
CA PHE A 54 -23.21 4.66 11.72
C PHE A 54 -24.49 5.34 12.16
N GLY A 55 -25.37 5.65 11.21
CA GLY A 55 -26.73 6.09 11.50
C GLY A 55 -27.54 5.00 12.20
N VAL A 56 -28.52 5.39 13.01
CA VAL A 56 -29.47 4.43 13.62
C VAL A 56 -30.17 3.64 12.51
N GLY A 57 -30.16 2.32 12.62
CA GLY A 57 -30.72 1.44 11.59
C GLY A 57 -29.82 1.22 10.38
N GLN A 58 -28.62 1.79 10.34
CA GLN A 58 -27.65 1.54 9.28
C GLN A 58 -26.99 0.18 9.47
N ASP A 59 -26.90 -0.58 8.39
CA ASP A 59 -26.28 -1.89 8.37
C ASP A 59 -24.78 -1.84 8.06
N VAL A 60 -24.02 -2.74 8.70
CA VAL A 60 -22.65 -3.09 8.37
C VAL A 60 -22.54 -4.59 8.11
N LEU A 61 -21.89 -4.96 7.01
CA LEU A 61 -21.58 -6.35 6.68
C LEU A 61 -20.25 -6.71 7.33
N LEU A 62 -20.31 -7.60 8.32
CA LEU A 62 -19.16 -8.17 9.00
C LEU A 62 -18.73 -9.45 8.28
N ALA A 63 -17.44 -9.60 7.99
CA ALA A 63 -16.93 -10.78 7.29
C ALA A 63 -15.60 -11.30 7.87
N CYS A 64 -15.49 -12.62 7.96
CA CYS A 64 -14.27 -13.33 8.38
C CYS A 64 -13.78 -14.24 7.24
N PRO A 65 -13.13 -13.69 6.20
CA PRO A 65 -12.63 -14.48 5.07
C PRO A 65 -11.52 -15.44 5.49
N GLY A 66 -11.35 -16.51 4.72
CA GLY A 66 -10.38 -17.58 4.95
C GLY A 66 -11.01 -18.93 5.32
N THR A 67 -10.23 -19.99 5.13
CA THR A 67 -10.66 -21.38 5.39
C THR A 67 -10.97 -21.58 6.88
N ASN A 68 -12.17 -22.09 7.18
CA ASN A 68 -12.66 -22.31 8.55
C ASN A 68 -12.64 -21.06 9.45
N ASN A 69 -12.65 -19.86 8.86
CA ASN A 69 -12.78 -18.60 9.57
C ASN A 69 -14.25 -18.17 9.62
N TYR A 70 -14.67 -17.63 10.77
CA TYR A 70 -16.05 -17.24 11.04
C TYR A 70 -16.10 -16.26 12.22
N LEU A 71 -17.17 -15.47 12.27
CA LEU A 71 -17.56 -14.64 13.41
C LEU A 71 -17.99 -15.55 14.55
N ALA A 72 -17.36 -15.41 15.71
CA ALA A 72 -17.62 -16.21 16.90
C ALA A 72 -18.38 -15.37 17.94
N PHE A 73 -19.72 -15.35 17.85
CA PHE A 73 -20.58 -14.71 18.85
C PHE A 73 -21.76 -15.62 19.23
N ALA A 74 -22.22 -15.51 20.48
CA ALA A 74 -23.40 -16.22 21.00
C ALA A 74 -23.46 -17.74 20.78
N GLY A 75 -22.30 -18.42 20.66
CA GLY A 75 -22.24 -19.88 20.48
C GLY A 75 -22.54 -20.39 19.07
N PHE A 76 -22.67 -19.50 18.08
CA PHE A 76 -22.81 -19.84 16.66
C PHE A 76 -21.66 -19.26 15.85
N GLY A 77 -21.29 -19.92 14.75
CA GLY A 77 -20.27 -19.47 13.82
C GLY A 77 -20.86 -19.18 12.45
N THR A 78 -20.71 -17.97 11.94
CA THR A 78 -21.09 -17.60 10.56
C THR A 78 -19.94 -16.89 9.87
N ARG A 79 -19.77 -17.11 8.56
CA ARG A 79 -18.69 -16.46 7.77
C ARG A 79 -18.95 -14.96 7.58
N ILE A 80 -20.22 -14.59 7.48
CA ILE A 80 -20.69 -13.21 7.36
C ILE A 80 -21.89 -12.95 8.28
N ALA A 81 -22.06 -11.71 8.71
CA ALA A 81 -23.26 -11.26 9.40
C ALA A 81 -23.59 -9.81 9.02
N LEU A 82 -24.89 -9.51 8.89
CA LEU A 82 -25.38 -8.14 8.77
C LEU A 82 -25.73 -7.64 10.16
N ALA A 83 -24.99 -6.64 10.64
CA ALA A 83 -25.20 -6.02 11.94
C ALA A 83 -25.81 -4.62 11.76
N THR A 84 -26.90 -4.35 12.45
CA THR A 84 -27.65 -3.09 12.33
C THR A 84 -27.36 -2.19 13.53
N CYS A 85 -26.93 -0.96 13.28
CA CYS A 85 -26.65 0.00 14.34
C CYS A 85 -27.89 0.34 15.17
N SER A 86 -27.76 0.27 16.50
CA SER A 86 -28.74 0.79 17.46
C SER A 86 -28.32 2.14 18.02
N SER A 87 -27.28 2.16 18.86
CA SER A 87 -26.76 3.36 19.54
C SER A 87 -25.44 3.05 20.25
N GLY A 88 -24.54 4.03 20.33
CA GLY A 88 -23.24 3.87 21.00
C GLY A 88 -22.38 2.81 20.31
N THR A 89 -22.05 1.71 20.98
CA THR A 89 -21.34 0.57 20.38
C THR A 89 -22.24 -0.65 20.18
N THR A 90 -23.57 -0.50 20.36
CA THR A 90 -24.53 -1.61 20.31
C THR A 90 -25.12 -1.81 18.92
N PHE A 91 -25.07 -3.05 18.44
CA PHE A 91 -25.61 -3.49 17.15
C PHE A 91 -26.53 -4.69 17.32
N TYR A 92 -27.52 -4.81 16.44
CA TYR A 92 -28.40 -5.97 16.37
C TYR A 92 -27.97 -6.93 15.28
N ILE A 93 -27.98 -8.23 15.58
CA ILE A 93 -27.97 -9.31 14.59
C ILE A 93 -29.19 -10.18 14.87
N ASN A 94 -30.08 -10.35 13.89
CA ASN A 94 -31.34 -11.09 14.06
C ASN A 94 -32.14 -10.65 15.31
N SER A 95 -32.24 -9.34 15.53
CA SER A 95 -32.92 -8.71 16.68
C SER A 95 -32.30 -8.98 18.07
N ILE A 96 -31.12 -9.59 18.14
CA ILE A 96 -30.37 -9.79 19.38
C ILE A 96 -29.29 -8.69 19.49
N PRO A 97 -29.22 -7.95 20.61
CA PRO A 97 -28.23 -6.89 20.80
C PRO A 97 -26.86 -7.47 21.18
N TYR A 98 -25.81 -6.88 20.63
CA TYR A 98 -24.41 -7.18 20.90
C TYR A 98 -23.62 -5.88 21.02
N SER A 99 -22.56 -5.89 21.83
CA SER A 99 -21.52 -4.87 21.72
C SER A 99 -20.69 -5.17 20.47
N PHE A 100 -20.18 -4.14 19.80
CA PHE A 100 -19.34 -4.34 18.61
C PHE A 100 -18.10 -5.20 18.90
N SER A 101 -17.56 -5.10 20.12
CA SER A 101 -16.47 -5.92 20.65
C SER A 101 -16.77 -7.42 20.70
N ASP A 102 -18.02 -7.85 20.54
CA ASP A 102 -18.41 -9.26 20.56
C ASP A 102 -18.18 -9.95 19.20
N PHE A 103 -17.94 -9.19 18.12
CA PHE A 103 -17.88 -9.70 16.75
C PHE A 103 -16.50 -10.20 16.31
N ALA A 104 -15.78 -10.91 17.17
CA ALA A 104 -14.45 -11.43 16.85
C ALA A 104 -14.50 -12.52 15.76
N CYS A 105 -13.55 -12.48 14.83
CA CYS A 105 -13.25 -13.63 13.97
C CYS A 105 -12.44 -14.68 14.72
N ARG A 106 -12.59 -15.95 14.33
CA ARG A 106 -11.72 -17.03 14.82
C ARG A 106 -10.24 -16.80 14.48
N SER A 107 -9.96 -16.15 13.35
CA SER A 107 -8.61 -15.79 12.90
C SER A 107 -8.67 -14.48 12.13
N TYR A 108 -7.53 -13.80 11.97
CA TYR A 108 -7.48 -12.61 11.12
C TYR A 108 -8.04 -12.90 9.73
N PRO A 109 -8.89 -12.02 9.18
CA PRO A 109 -9.34 -12.07 7.79
C PRO A 109 -8.20 -12.41 6.83
N TYR A 110 -8.35 -13.52 6.11
CA TYR A 110 -7.34 -13.97 5.15
C TYR A 110 -7.42 -13.11 3.89
N HIS A 111 -6.27 -12.58 3.48
CA HIS A 111 -6.08 -11.81 2.25
C HIS A 111 -5.49 -12.70 1.15
N THR A 112 -5.77 -12.38 -0.10
CA THR A 112 -5.37 -13.17 -1.26
C THR A 112 -4.92 -12.25 -2.38
N ALA A 113 -3.82 -12.60 -3.05
CA ALA A 113 -3.40 -12.04 -4.32
C ALA A 113 -3.75 -13.04 -5.43
N ARG A 114 -4.45 -12.59 -6.48
CA ARG A 114 -4.86 -13.46 -7.59
C ARG A 114 -4.77 -12.74 -8.94
N ARG A 115 -4.51 -13.49 -10.00
CA ARG A 115 -4.67 -12.96 -11.37
C ARG A 115 -6.16 -12.69 -11.61
N SER A 116 -6.47 -11.48 -12.03
CA SER A 116 -7.84 -11.07 -12.39
C SER A 116 -8.37 -11.74 -13.66
N GLY A 117 -7.44 -12.24 -14.50
CA GLY A 117 -7.74 -12.69 -15.86
C GLY A 117 -7.71 -11.58 -16.91
N SER A 118 -7.52 -10.32 -16.50
CA SER A 118 -7.26 -9.19 -17.40
C SER A 118 -5.77 -8.86 -17.51
N THR A 119 -5.45 -7.98 -18.45
CA THR A 119 -4.12 -7.40 -18.61
C THR A 119 -4.08 -5.96 -18.08
N CYS A 120 -2.88 -5.45 -17.82
CA CYS A 120 -2.67 -4.04 -17.49
C CYS A 120 -2.99 -3.11 -18.67
N HIS A 121 -2.83 -1.80 -18.42
CA HIS A 121 -3.02 -0.73 -19.42
C HIS A 121 -2.25 -0.96 -20.73
N ASP A 122 -1.07 -1.56 -20.69
CA ASP A 122 -0.27 -1.81 -21.89
C ASP A 122 -0.76 -3.01 -22.72
N GLY A 123 -1.75 -3.76 -22.22
CA GLY A 123 -2.31 -4.94 -22.88
C GLY A 123 -1.43 -6.19 -22.86
N THR A 124 -0.26 -6.15 -22.22
CA THR A 124 0.71 -7.27 -22.27
C THR A 124 1.05 -7.88 -20.92
N LYS A 125 0.88 -7.12 -19.83
CA LYS A 125 1.28 -7.55 -18.48
C LYS A 125 0.09 -8.03 -17.67
N SER A 126 0.33 -8.93 -16.73
CA SER A 126 -0.73 -9.51 -15.92
C SER A 126 -1.29 -8.49 -14.94
N HIS A 127 -2.61 -8.40 -14.87
CA HIS A 127 -3.29 -7.66 -13.82
C HIS A 127 -3.59 -8.58 -12.64
N ILE A 128 -2.96 -8.29 -11.50
CA ILE A 128 -3.14 -8.99 -10.23
C ILE A 128 -3.95 -8.10 -9.29
N GLU A 129 -4.89 -8.68 -8.58
CA GLU A 129 -5.73 -8.01 -7.59
C GLU A 129 -5.46 -8.63 -6.21
N ILE A 130 -5.21 -7.79 -5.20
CA ILE A 130 -5.02 -8.19 -3.80
C ILE A 130 -6.22 -7.70 -3.01
N GLY A 131 -6.79 -8.57 -2.16
CA GLY A 131 -8.01 -8.27 -1.42
C GLY A 131 -8.52 -9.45 -0.60
N PHE A 132 -9.84 -9.48 -0.40
CA PHE A 132 -10.51 -10.46 0.46
C PHE A 132 -11.65 -11.18 -0.27
N GLU A 133 -11.66 -12.52 -0.20
CA GLU A 133 -12.75 -13.34 -0.70
C GLU A 133 -13.88 -13.46 0.33
N VAL A 134 -15.01 -12.83 0.05
CA VAL A 134 -16.20 -12.81 0.91
C VAL A 134 -17.37 -13.41 0.13
N GLU A 135 -17.70 -14.65 0.46
CA GLU A 135 -18.65 -15.47 -0.32
C GLU A 135 -18.28 -15.54 -1.81
N SER A 136 -19.12 -15.04 -2.72
CA SER A 136 -18.85 -14.99 -4.16
C SER A 136 -18.09 -13.73 -4.60
N ASP A 137 -17.89 -12.79 -3.68
CA ASP A 137 -17.36 -11.46 -3.98
C ASP A 137 -15.89 -11.36 -3.58
N PHE A 138 -15.18 -10.49 -4.29
CA PHE A 138 -13.80 -10.15 -3.96
C PHE A 138 -13.70 -8.66 -3.69
N TYR A 139 -13.38 -8.33 -2.43
CA TYR A 139 -13.17 -6.96 -2.00
C TYR A 139 -11.70 -6.62 -2.23
N LYS A 140 -11.40 -6.12 -3.43
CA LYS A 140 -10.07 -5.71 -3.85
C LYS A 140 -9.64 -4.46 -3.08
N THR A 141 -8.37 -4.42 -2.68
CA THR A 141 -7.73 -3.27 -2.02
C THR A 141 -6.55 -2.71 -2.81
N ILE A 142 -5.84 -3.54 -3.58
CA ILE A 142 -4.67 -3.15 -4.37
C ILE A 142 -4.77 -3.79 -5.76
N ASP A 143 -4.56 -3.00 -6.81
CA ASP A 143 -4.28 -3.48 -8.16
C ASP A 143 -2.76 -3.51 -8.37
N ILE A 144 -2.25 -4.56 -9.01
CA ILE A 144 -0.84 -4.74 -9.33
C ILE A 144 -0.72 -5.01 -10.83
N CYS A 145 0.18 -4.30 -11.49
CA CYS A 145 0.60 -4.62 -12.84
C CYS A 145 1.92 -5.39 -12.81
N PHE A 146 1.93 -6.64 -13.27
CA PHE A 146 3.06 -7.55 -13.10
C PHE A 146 3.58 -8.09 -14.43
N ASP A 147 4.90 -8.05 -14.60
CA ASP A 147 5.61 -8.70 -15.69
C ASP A 147 6.08 -10.09 -15.27
N ASP A 148 5.34 -11.12 -15.68
CA ASP A 148 5.67 -12.51 -15.37
C ASP A 148 7.03 -12.97 -15.95
N ASN A 149 7.58 -12.29 -16.97
CA ASN A 149 8.82 -12.72 -17.60
C ASN A 149 10.07 -12.38 -16.78
N VAL A 150 10.07 -11.21 -16.14
CA VAL A 150 11.20 -10.70 -15.34
C VAL A 150 10.85 -10.64 -13.84
N LEU A 151 9.67 -11.15 -13.48
CA LEU A 151 9.16 -11.21 -12.11
C LEU A 151 9.16 -9.84 -11.43
N ASN A 152 8.71 -8.83 -12.19
CA ASN A 152 8.75 -7.42 -11.78
C ASN A 152 7.35 -6.80 -11.78
N THR A 153 7.01 -6.15 -10.68
CA THR A 153 5.85 -5.26 -10.65
C THR A 153 6.20 -3.94 -11.33
N LEU A 154 5.38 -3.51 -12.29
CA LEU A 154 5.54 -2.23 -12.97
C LEU A 154 4.95 -1.08 -12.16
N TYR A 155 3.77 -1.33 -11.57
CA TYR A 155 3.13 -0.43 -10.61
C TYR A 155 2.11 -1.17 -9.75
N SER A 156 1.82 -0.61 -8.59
CA SER A 156 0.60 -0.82 -7.81
C SER A 156 -0.33 0.38 -7.95
N LYS A 157 -1.63 0.16 -7.80
CA LYS A 157 -2.65 1.20 -7.65
C LYS A 157 -3.52 0.88 -6.45
N PHE A 158 -3.85 1.90 -5.66
CA PHE A 158 -4.91 1.82 -4.65
C PHE A 158 -5.63 3.18 -4.52
N THR A 159 -6.76 3.17 -3.80
CA THR A 159 -7.48 4.40 -3.42
C THR A 159 -7.12 4.78 -2.00
N LEU A 160 -6.53 5.96 -1.83
CA LEU A 160 -6.26 6.57 -0.54
C LEU A 160 -7.51 7.33 -0.08
N VAL A 161 -8.06 6.96 1.07
CA VAL A 161 -9.29 7.54 1.62
C VAL A 161 -9.02 8.81 2.43
N SER A 162 -10.03 9.67 2.55
CA SER A 162 -9.94 10.94 3.30
C SER A 162 -9.78 10.75 4.80
N GLY A 163 -10.30 9.66 5.37
CA GLY A 163 -10.16 9.34 6.80
C GLY A 163 -8.86 8.63 7.17
N ILE A 164 -7.83 8.68 6.32
CA ILE A 164 -6.59 7.95 6.55
C ILE A 164 -5.84 8.43 7.80
N GLY A 165 -6.11 9.64 8.30
CA GLY A 165 -5.53 10.14 9.55
C GLY A 165 -5.85 9.25 10.76
N GLY A 166 -7.01 8.60 10.77
CA GLY A 166 -7.50 7.74 11.85
C GLY A 166 -7.06 6.27 11.76
N TYR A 167 -6.13 5.90 10.85
CA TYR A 167 -5.71 4.51 10.62
C TYR A 167 -5.23 3.76 11.89
N GLN A 168 -5.32 2.44 11.88
CA GLN A 168 -4.87 1.62 13.01
C GLN A 168 -3.35 1.67 13.22
N ILE A 169 -2.93 1.99 14.45
CA ILE A 169 -1.50 2.16 14.76
C ILE A 169 -0.93 0.85 15.30
N GLY A 170 0.30 0.51 14.89
CA GLY A 170 1.04 -0.60 15.51
C GLY A 170 0.51 -2.02 15.21
N PHE A 171 -0.46 -2.16 14.29
CA PHE A 171 -1.07 -3.46 14.00
C PHE A 171 -0.03 -4.54 13.57
N PRO A 172 -0.14 -5.80 14.03
CA PRO A 172 0.86 -6.83 13.76
C PRO A 172 1.11 -7.11 12.28
N ARG A 173 2.39 -7.21 11.90
CA ARG A 173 2.83 -7.52 10.54
C ARG A 173 2.87 -9.05 10.33
N PRO A 174 2.32 -9.59 9.23
CA PRO A 174 2.52 -10.99 8.86
C PRO A 174 3.89 -11.20 8.18
N SER A 175 4.24 -12.45 7.93
CA SER A 175 5.29 -12.78 6.95
C SER A 175 4.83 -12.40 5.54
N PHE A 176 5.78 -12.15 4.65
CA PHE A 176 5.47 -11.95 3.24
C PHE A 176 5.08 -13.27 2.57
N LEU A 177 4.22 -13.19 1.56
CA LEU A 177 3.77 -14.31 0.75
C LEU A 177 4.31 -14.16 -0.67
N GLU A 178 4.97 -15.20 -1.18
CA GLU A 178 5.36 -15.32 -2.59
C GLU A 178 4.15 -15.63 -3.50
N ASP A 179 3.20 -16.40 -2.97
CA ASP A 179 2.10 -17.02 -3.73
C ASP A 179 2.61 -17.82 -4.94
N ASP A 180 1.80 -17.96 -5.98
CA ASP A 180 2.15 -18.70 -7.21
C ASP A 180 2.89 -17.83 -8.25
N PHE A 181 3.20 -16.57 -7.91
CA PHE A 181 3.82 -15.60 -8.82
C PHE A 181 5.33 -15.80 -9.00
N TYR A 182 5.99 -16.50 -8.06
CA TYR A 182 7.44 -16.74 -8.07
C TYR A 182 7.76 -18.24 -8.00
N PRO A 183 7.40 -19.03 -9.03
CA PRO A 183 7.48 -20.49 -8.98
C PRO A 183 8.93 -20.97 -8.78
N GLY A 184 9.16 -21.67 -7.67
CA GLY A 184 10.47 -22.25 -7.34
C GLY A 184 11.52 -21.25 -6.85
N ILE A 185 11.15 -19.98 -6.64
CA ILE A 185 12.07 -18.93 -6.20
C ILE A 185 11.77 -18.57 -4.74
N PRO A 186 12.72 -18.79 -3.81
CA PRO A 186 12.53 -18.45 -2.40
C PRO A 186 12.77 -16.94 -2.19
N VAL A 187 11.81 -16.11 -2.59
CA VAL A 187 11.97 -14.64 -2.64
C VAL A 187 12.35 -14.07 -1.28
N ASP A 188 11.75 -14.54 -0.18
CA ASP A 188 12.08 -14.07 1.17
C ASP A 188 13.59 -14.22 1.49
N ASN A 189 14.20 -15.33 1.05
CA ASN A 189 15.62 -15.62 1.24
C ASN A 189 16.53 -14.71 0.39
N LEU A 190 16.06 -14.27 -0.80
CA LEU A 190 16.81 -13.34 -1.66
C LEU A 190 17.03 -11.99 -0.99
N TYR A 191 16.09 -11.59 -0.13
CA TYR A 191 16.18 -10.35 0.65
C TYR A 191 17.10 -10.44 1.88
N THR A 192 17.67 -11.61 2.22
CA THR A 192 18.65 -11.67 3.31
C THR A 192 19.97 -11.03 2.88
N LYS A 193 20.65 -10.32 3.79
CA LYS A 193 21.93 -9.67 3.47
C LYS A 193 22.99 -10.68 2.97
N ASN A 194 22.96 -11.91 3.47
CA ASN A 194 23.86 -12.97 3.03
C ASN A 194 23.64 -13.34 1.56
N THR A 195 22.38 -13.56 1.15
CA THR A 195 22.07 -13.84 -0.26
C THR A 195 22.35 -12.63 -1.13
N GLN A 196 21.98 -11.41 -0.71
CA GLN A 196 22.28 -10.18 -1.45
C GLN A 196 23.78 -10.01 -1.71
N ARG A 197 24.64 -10.26 -0.70
CA ARG A 197 26.10 -10.24 -0.87
C ARG A 197 26.55 -11.23 -1.92
N GLN A 198 26.10 -12.48 -1.83
CA GLN A 198 26.47 -13.51 -2.80
C GLN A 198 26.07 -13.11 -4.22
N THR A 199 24.81 -12.69 -4.41
CA THR A 199 24.28 -12.29 -5.71
C THR A 199 25.03 -11.08 -6.27
N ILE A 200 25.19 -10.00 -5.49
CA ILE A 200 25.85 -8.77 -5.95
C ILE A 200 27.35 -9.01 -6.17
N SER A 201 28.01 -9.81 -5.33
CA SER A 201 29.40 -10.20 -5.56
C SER A 201 29.60 -10.94 -6.87
N ASN A 202 28.66 -11.82 -7.24
CA ASN A 202 28.71 -12.53 -8.52
C ASN A 202 28.50 -11.58 -9.70
N ILE A 203 27.49 -10.69 -9.62
CA ILE A 203 27.21 -9.69 -10.66
C ILE A 203 28.42 -8.77 -10.90
N LEU A 204 29.06 -8.31 -9.83
CA LEU A 204 30.17 -7.36 -9.88
C LEU A 204 31.55 -8.03 -10.01
N GLY A 205 31.61 -9.36 -10.02
CA GLY A 205 32.86 -10.13 -10.09
C GLY A 205 33.79 -9.92 -8.89
N SER A 206 33.26 -9.54 -7.72
CA SER A 206 34.06 -9.23 -6.53
C SER A 206 33.31 -9.41 -5.21
N THR A 207 33.82 -10.30 -4.36
CA THR A 207 33.38 -10.44 -2.97
C THR A 207 33.55 -9.16 -2.17
N GLN A 208 34.64 -8.42 -2.42
CA GLN A 208 34.90 -7.15 -1.74
C GLN A 208 33.84 -6.11 -2.09
N LEU A 209 33.47 -5.97 -3.37
CA LEU A 209 32.43 -5.02 -3.78
C LEU A 209 31.07 -5.38 -3.19
N GLY A 210 30.66 -6.66 -3.26
CA GLY A 210 29.39 -7.09 -2.66
C GLY A 210 29.30 -6.81 -1.15
N ASN A 211 30.40 -7.00 -0.41
CA ASN A 211 30.46 -6.65 1.01
C ASN A 211 30.50 -5.14 1.27
N THR A 212 31.08 -4.36 0.35
CA THR A 212 31.11 -2.89 0.43
C THR A 212 29.71 -2.30 0.22
N TYR A 213 28.97 -2.78 -0.78
CA TYR A 213 27.62 -2.30 -1.06
C TYR A 213 26.57 -2.87 -0.08
N ILE A 214 26.65 -4.16 0.26
CA ILE A 214 25.76 -4.75 1.27
C ILE A 214 26.46 -4.81 2.62
N SER A 215 26.24 -3.77 3.42
CA SER A 215 26.94 -3.54 4.69
C SER A 215 26.44 -4.42 5.83
N ASP A 216 27.30 -4.65 6.82
CA ASP A 216 26.91 -5.30 8.08
C ASP A 216 26.00 -4.41 8.94
N THR A 217 25.96 -3.11 8.67
CA THR A 217 25.04 -2.18 9.33
C THR A 217 23.58 -2.43 8.96
N THR A 218 22.68 -1.70 9.61
CA THR A 218 21.24 -1.66 9.33
C THR A 218 20.86 -0.66 8.24
N ASP A 219 21.84 -0.03 7.59
CA ASP A 219 21.58 1.10 6.68
C ASP A 219 21.64 0.67 5.21
N TYR A 220 22.64 -0.14 4.83
CA TYR A 220 22.95 -0.41 3.42
C TYR A 220 22.68 -1.87 3.06
N TYR A 221 21.42 -2.13 2.72
CA TYR A 221 20.95 -3.35 2.11
C TYR A 221 19.67 -3.06 1.32
N LEU A 222 19.26 -3.97 0.45
CA LEU A 222 17.99 -3.88 -0.27
C LEU A 222 16.88 -4.42 0.63
N ALA A 223 16.02 -3.54 1.11
CA ALA A 223 14.84 -3.86 1.86
C ALA A 223 13.67 -4.25 0.93
N ARG A 224 12.64 -4.83 1.55
CA ARG A 224 11.34 -5.11 0.94
C ARG A 224 10.53 -3.82 0.86
N GLY A 225 10.88 -2.94 -0.07
CA GLY A 225 10.21 -1.66 -0.30
C GLY A 225 8.82 -1.90 -0.88
N HIS A 226 7.78 -1.52 -0.14
CA HIS A 226 6.41 -1.70 -0.60
C HIS A 226 6.08 -0.71 -1.74
N TYR A 227 5.28 -1.14 -2.71
CA TYR A 227 4.65 -0.21 -3.65
C TYR A 227 3.46 0.49 -2.99
N THR A 228 2.50 -0.28 -2.47
CA THR A 228 1.43 0.23 -1.58
C THR A 228 1.81 -0.06 -0.14
N ALA A 229 2.00 0.98 0.68
CA ALA A 229 2.54 0.82 2.01
C ALA A 229 1.47 0.36 3.01
N LYS A 230 1.90 -0.35 4.06
CA LYS A 230 1.03 -0.77 5.16
C LYS A 230 0.15 0.36 5.69
N ALA A 231 0.74 1.53 5.94
CA ALA A 231 0.07 2.67 6.56
C ALA A 231 -0.86 3.43 5.59
N ASP A 232 -0.93 3.03 4.32
CA ASP A 232 -1.84 3.64 3.34
C ASP A 232 -3.28 3.14 3.46
N PHE A 233 -3.55 2.18 4.35
CA PHE A 233 -4.88 1.69 4.66
C PHE A 233 -5.29 1.97 6.11
N VAL A 234 -6.60 2.04 6.33
CA VAL A 234 -7.21 2.33 7.63
C VAL A 234 -7.12 1.10 8.55
N TYR A 235 -7.53 -0.06 8.06
CA TYR A 235 -7.65 -1.27 8.89
C TYR A 235 -6.43 -2.17 8.86
N GLY A 236 -6.18 -2.81 9.98
CA GLY A 236 -5.17 -3.83 10.21
C GLY A 236 -5.33 -5.05 9.32
N SER A 237 -6.55 -5.43 8.94
CA SER A 237 -6.74 -6.47 7.91
C SER A 237 -6.17 -6.02 6.57
N GLN A 238 -6.44 -4.80 6.13
CA GLN A 238 -5.89 -4.20 4.90
C GLN A 238 -4.37 -3.99 5.01
N HIS A 239 -3.84 -3.67 6.19
CA HIS A 239 -2.40 -3.63 6.45
C HIS A 239 -1.73 -4.96 6.16
N ARG A 240 -2.35 -6.08 6.57
CA ARG A 240 -1.81 -7.42 6.32
C ARG A 240 -1.83 -7.76 4.82
N ALA A 241 -2.84 -7.28 4.09
CA ALA A 241 -2.94 -7.45 2.65
C ALA A 241 -1.81 -6.77 1.85
N THR A 242 -0.98 -5.90 2.45
CA THR A 242 0.17 -5.33 1.73
C THR A 242 1.38 -6.26 1.64
N PHE A 243 1.37 -7.39 2.35
CA PHE A 243 2.52 -8.29 2.53
C PHE A 243 2.58 -9.43 1.50
N HIS A 244 2.37 -9.10 0.22
CA HIS A 244 2.62 -10.00 -0.90
C HIS A 244 3.87 -9.51 -1.65
N PHE A 245 4.76 -10.41 -2.09
CA PHE A 245 6.00 -10.00 -2.78
C PHE A 245 5.73 -9.28 -4.11
N VAL A 246 4.59 -9.53 -4.76
CA VAL A 246 4.16 -8.73 -5.93
C VAL A 246 3.84 -7.27 -5.59
N ASN A 247 3.70 -6.91 -4.31
CA ASN A 247 3.59 -5.53 -3.83
C ASN A 247 4.92 -4.99 -3.27
N VAL A 248 6.05 -5.59 -3.66
CA VAL A 248 7.40 -5.20 -3.18
C VAL A 248 8.40 -5.09 -4.31
N ALA A 249 9.34 -4.16 -4.19
CA ALA A 249 10.57 -4.13 -4.97
C ALA A 249 11.83 -3.94 -4.10
N PRO A 250 13.02 -4.34 -4.59
CA PRO A 250 14.28 -4.11 -3.90
C PRO A 250 14.57 -2.61 -3.75
N GLN A 251 14.50 -2.09 -2.53
CA GLN A 251 14.70 -0.66 -2.26
C GLN A 251 15.81 -0.50 -1.23
N TRP A 252 16.79 0.37 -1.48
CA TRP A 252 17.85 0.62 -0.51
C TRP A 252 17.26 1.11 0.81
N GLN A 253 17.66 0.51 1.93
CA GLN A 253 17.03 0.75 3.22
C GLN A 253 17.14 2.22 3.67
N THR A 254 18.24 2.91 3.36
CA THR A 254 18.38 4.35 3.63
C THR A 254 17.43 5.22 2.79
N PHE A 255 16.98 4.75 1.62
CA PHE A 255 15.95 5.44 0.84
C PHE A 255 14.55 5.10 1.35
N ASN A 256 14.25 3.81 1.50
CA ASN A 256 12.98 3.27 1.99
C ASN A 256 12.61 3.86 3.37
N GLY A 257 13.56 3.89 4.30
CA GLY A 257 13.34 4.34 5.68
C GLY A 257 13.34 5.86 5.89
N ASP A 258 13.86 6.64 4.93
CA ASP A 258 14.00 8.10 5.06
C ASP A 258 13.07 8.88 4.12
N ASN A 259 13.55 9.36 2.96
CA ASN A 259 12.76 10.28 2.12
C ASN A 259 11.51 9.59 1.55
N TRP A 260 11.57 8.28 1.26
CA TRP A 260 10.39 7.55 0.76
C TRP A 260 9.29 7.44 1.82
N ASN A 261 9.66 7.06 3.05
CA ASN A 261 8.72 7.02 4.18
C ASN A 261 8.16 8.43 4.51
N SER A 262 9.00 9.47 4.41
CA SER A 262 8.56 10.86 4.60
C SER A 262 7.55 11.28 3.53
N LEU A 263 7.80 10.95 2.26
CA LEU A 263 6.85 11.18 1.16
C LEU A 263 5.51 10.50 1.43
N GLU A 264 5.53 9.20 1.77
CA GLU A 264 4.31 8.44 2.06
C GLU A 264 3.51 9.06 3.22
N MET A 265 4.19 9.54 4.26
CA MET A 265 3.56 10.26 5.37
C MET A 265 2.97 11.61 4.93
N SER A 266 3.69 12.40 4.13
CA SER A 266 3.21 13.66 3.58
C SER A 266 1.95 13.48 2.74
N VAL A 267 1.90 12.45 1.89
CA VAL A 267 0.72 12.15 1.05
C VAL A 267 -0.50 11.82 1.91
N ARG A 268 -0.35 10.94 2.93
CA ARG A 268 -1.45 10.63 3.86
C ARG A 268 -1.93 11.85 4.64
N THR A 269 -1.00 12.67 5.13
CA THR A 269 -1.32 13.90 5.87
C THR A 269 -2.04 14.91 4.98
N TYR A 270 -1.64 15.05 3.72
CA TYR A 270 -2.29 15.94 2.77
C TYR A 270 -3.71 15.47 2.44
N ALA A 271 -3.90 14.17 2.19
CA ALA A 271 -5.21 13.59 1.91
C ALA A 271 -6.18 13.79 3.08
N ASP A 272 -5.75 13.53 4.31
CA ASP A 272 -6.58 13.71 5.50
C ASP A 272 -6.94 15.18 5.76
N LYS A 273 -5.95 16.08 5.77
CA LYS A 273 -6.17 17.51 6.05
C LYS A 273 -7.11 18.17 5.06
N ASN A 274 -7.08 17.74 3.80
CA ASN A 274 -7.90 18.30 2.72
C ASN A 274 -9.16 17.46 2.43
N LYS A 275 -9.40 16.39 3.20
CA LYS A 275 -10.55 15.47 3.03
C LYS A 275 -10.67 14.95 1.61
N LEU A 276 -9.55 14.50 1.06
CA LEU A 276 -9.43 14.03 -0.31
C LEU A 276 -9.44 12.50 -0.37
N THR A 277 -10.18 11.98 -1.34
CA THR A 277 -9.99 10.61 -1.84
C THR A 277 -9.12 10.70 -3.09
N LEU A 278 -7.97 10.02 -3.08
CA LEU A 278 -6.96 10.11 -4.12
C LEU A 278 -6.69 8.73 -4.73
N ASP A 279 -6.50 8.69 -6.05
CA ASP A 279 -5.92 7.53 -6.72
C ASP A 279 -4.40 7.64 -6.60
N VAL A 280 -3.77 6.62 -6.04
CA VAL A 280 -2.32 6.58 -5.86
C VAL A 280 -1.74 5.42 -6.65
N TYR A 281 -0.78 5.73 -7.51
CA TYR A 281 0.00 4.75 -8.24
C TYR A 281 1.42 4.80 -7.73
N THR A 282 2.03 3.65 -7.45
CA THR A 282 3.44 3.57 -7.09
C THR A 282 4.10 2.54 -7.97
N GLY A 283 5.19 2.89 -8.65
CA GLY A 283 5.89 2.00 -9.55
C GLY A 283 7.38 2.24 -9.58
N THR A 284 8.03 1.54 -10.50
CA THR A 284 9.49 1.58 -10.70
C THR A 284 9.85 1.92 -12.14
N HIS A 285 11.08 2.40 -12.35
CA HIS A 285 11.60 2.68 -13.69
C HIS A 285 13.11 2.43 -13.78
N GLY A 286 13.53 1.73 -14.83
CA GLY A 286 14.92 1.34 -15.08
C GLY A 286 15.49 0.33 -14.08
N VAL A 287 16.65 -0.21 -14.40
CA VAL A 287 17.42 -1.09 -13.50
C VAL A 287 18.63 -0.32 -12.99
N LEU A 288 18.86 -0.39 -11.68
CA LEU A 288 20.01 0.22 -11.03
C LEU A 288 21.30 -0.46 -11.51
N THR A 289 22.34 0.34 -11.74
CA THR A 289 23.68 -0.18 -12.00
C THR A 289 24.66 0.16 -10.89
N LEU A 290 25.67 -0.69 -10.72
CA LEU A 290 26.89 -0.40 -9.96
C LEU A 290 28.12 -0.86 -10.76
N PRO A 291 29.28 -0.23 -10.56
CA PRO A 291 30.51 -0.61 -11.25
C PRO A 291 31.03 -1.97 -10.77
N ASP A 292 31.39 -2.84 -11.71
CA ASP A 292 32.07 -4.10 -11.44
C ASP A 292 33.55 -3.90 -11.07
N ILE A 293 34.27 -5.01 -10.85
CA ILE A 293 35.70 -4.99 -10.52
C ILE A 293 36.60 -4.28 -11.55
N ASN A 294 36.12 -4.10 -12.79
CA ASN A 294 36.81 -3.38 -13.87
C ASN A 294 36.26 -1.95 -14.08
N GLY A 295 35.33 -1.50 -13.23
CA GLY A 295 34.68 -0.20 -13.36
C GLY A 295 33.58 -0.15 -14.44
N ILE A 296 33.09 -1.30 -14.90
CA ILE A 296 32.01 -1.37 -15.89
C ILE A 296 30.67 -1.47 -15.16
N GLU A 297 29.73 -0.58 -15.46
CA GLU A 297 28.39 -0.59 -14.89
C GLU A 297 27.65 -1.90 -15.19
N LYS A 298 27.09 -2.52 -14.15
CA LYS A 298 26.28 -3.75 -14.22
C LYS A 298 24.94 -3.53 -13.57
N GLU A 299 23.88 -3.92 -14.28
CA GLU A 299 22.53 -3.97 -13.74
C GLU A 299 22.43 -4.95 -12.56
N LEU A 300 21.68 -4.56 -11.54
CA LEU A 300 21.49 -5.37 -10.34
C LEU A 300 20.14 -6.08 -10.34
N TYR A 301 20.16 -7.33 -9.89
CA TYR A 301 18.99 -8.20 -9.74
C TYR A 301 19.10 -8.97 -8.43
N LEU A 302 17.97 -9.28 -7.78
CA LEU A 302 17.97 -10.17 -6.61
C LEU A 302 18.00 -11.65 -7.01
N TYR A 303 17.49 -11.99 -8.19
CA TYR A 303 17.47 -13.35 -8.71
C TYR A 303 18.28 -13.44 -10.00
N VAL A 304 19.26 -14.35 -10.01
CA VAL A 304 20.04 -14.74 -11.19
C VAL A 304 20.13 -16.26 -11.17
N ASP A 305 19.61 -16.94 -12.20
CA ASP A 305 19.69 -18.39 -12.30
C ASP A 305 21.01 -18.86 -12.93
N ASN A 306 21.21 -20.19 -13.00
CA ASN A 306 22.43 -20.79 -13.57
C ASN A 306 22.61 -20.54 -15.09
N ASN A 307 21.57 -20.08 -15.78
CA ASN A 307 21.58 -19.76 -17.20
C ASN A 307 21.71 -18.24 -17.45
N ASN A 308 21.99 -17.45 -16.39
CA ASN A 308 21.99 -15.98 -16.40
C ASN A 308 20.64 -15.36 -16.78
N ASN A 309 19.52 -16.04 -16.52
CA ASN A 309 18.22 -15.39 -16.53
C ASN A 309 18.09 -14.56 -15.26
N ASN A 310 17.74 -13.29 -15.45
CA ASN A 310 17.60 -12.33 -14.37
C ASN A 310 16.13 -12.14 -14.00
N GLY A 311 15.84 -12.02 -12.71
CA GLY A 311 14.51 -11.69 -12.20
C GLY A 311 14.60 -10.79 -10.98
N ILE A 312 13.49 -10.11 -10.67
CA ILE A 312 13.40 -9.19 -9.53
C ILE A 312 14.50 -8.11 -9.65
N PRO A 313 14.42 -7.24 -10.68
CA PRO A 313 15.39 -6.18 -10.88
C PRO A 313 15.43 -5.24 -9.68
N VAL A 314 16.61 -4.71 -9.36
CA VAL A 314 16.75 -3.59 -8.42
C VAL A 314 16.42 -2.32 -9.20
N PRO A 315 15.34 -1.60 -8.89
CA PRO A 315 14.93 -0.43 -9.65
C PRO A 315 15.95 0.69 -9.59
N LYS A 316 16.13 1.41 -10.69
CA LYS A 316 16.90 2.67 -10.70
C LYS A 316 16.13 3.78 -10.00
N LEU A 317 14.83 3.88 -10.28
CA LEU A 317 13.91 4.88 -9.75
C LEU A 317 12.68 4.21 -9.16
N PHE A 318 12.19 4.77 -8.05
CA PHE A 318 10.81 4.59 -7.60
C PHE A 318 10.04 5.87 -7.92
N TRP A 319 8.77 5.72 -8.26
CA TRP A 319 7.89 6.85 -8.51
C TRP A 319 6.52 6.63 -7.85
N LYS A 320 5.88 7.72 -7.42
CA LYS A 320 4.55 7.73 -6.82
C LYS A 320 3.72 8.85 -7.44
N ALA A 321 2.72 8.49 -8.24
CA ALA A 321 1.75 9.44 -8.79
C ALA A 321 0.55 9.55 -7.85
N VAL A 322 0.23 10.78 -7.45
CA VAL A 322 -0.93 11.09 -6.60
C VAL A 322 -1.91 11.91 -7.42
N TYR A 323 -3.11 11.40 -7.59
CA TYR A 323 -4.10 11.95 -8.51
C TYR A 323 -5.46 12.14 -7.82
N ASN A 324 -6.04 13.33 -7.98
CA ASN A 324 -7.41 13.60 -7.55
C ASN A 324 -8.35 13.43 -8.75
N PRO A 325 -9.16 12.36 -8.81
CA PRO A 325 -10.03 12.11 -9.95
C PRO A 325 -11.18 13.11 -10.10
N LYS A 326 -11.54 13.85 -9.04
CA LYS A 326 -12.62 14.85 -9.07
C LYS A 326 -12.17 16.16 -9.71
N THR A 327 -10.96 16.61 -9.38
CA THR A 327 -10.41 17.89 -9.87
C THR A 327 -9.44 17.72 -11.02
N GLN A 328 -9.06 16.48 -11.35
CA GLN A 328 -8.02 16.16 -12.33
C GLN A 328 -6.65 16.78 -11.98
N ALA A 329 -6.42 17.09 -10.70
CA ALA A 329 -5.13 17.54 -10.22
C ALA A 329 -4.20 16.33 -9.97
N GLY A 330 -2.94 16.41 -10.37
CA GLY A 330 -1.99 15.32 -10.15
C GLY A 330 -0.55 15.78 -10.02
N VAL A 331 0.28 14.95 -9.39
CA VAL A 331 1.73 15.16 -9.25
C VAL A 331 2.42 13.80 -9.18
N VAL A 332 3.64 13.69 -9.69
CA VAL A 332 4.48 12.49 -9.55
C VAL A 332 5.70 12.83 -8.70
N PHE A 333 5.96 12.04 -7.68
CA PHE A 333 7.19 12.09 -6.91
C PHE A 333 8.12 10.99 -7.38
N VAL A 334 9.40 11.29 -7.52
CA VAL A 334 10.42 10.33 -7.97
C VAL A 334 11.55 10.32 -6.96
N GLY A 335 11.96 9.11 -6.56
CA GLY A 335 13.09 8.88 -5.67
C GLY A 335 14.15 8.01 -6.33
N VAL A 336 15.41 8.41 -6.17
CA VAL A 336 16.59 7.72 -6.68
C VAL A 336 16.96 6.59 -5.73
N ASN A 337 16.87 5.35 -6.23
CA ASN A 337 17.21 4.16 -5.48
C ASN A 337 18.70 3.84 -5.62
N ASN A 338 19.57 4.83 -5.35
CA ASN A 338 21.02 4.64 -5.35
C ASN A 338 21.70 5.55 -4.31
N PRO A 339 22.04 5.04 -3.12
CA PRO A 339 22.74 5.83 -2.12
C PRO A 339 24.23 6.05 -2.44
N TYR A 340 24.74 5.50 -3.54
CA TYR A 340 26.14 5.58 -3.97
C TYR A 340 26.39 6.54 -5.14
N GLU A 341 25.34 7.14 -5.71
CA GLU A 341 25.46 8.11 -6.80
C GLU A 341 25.59 9.53 -6.22
N PRO A 342 26.79 10.15 -6.19
CA PRO A 342 26.96 11.48 -5.64
C PRO A 342 26.30 12.58 -6.49
N ASN A 343 26.10 12.37 -7.79
CA ASN A 343 25.59 13.37 -8.72
C ASN A 343 24.37 12.84 -9.52
N PRO A 344 23.22 12.59 -8.85
CA PRO A 344 22.06 11.99 -9.50
C PRO A 344 21.42 12.91 -10.57
N GLU A 345 21.66 14.21 -10.54
CA GLU A 345 21.02 15.19 -11.43
C GLU A 345 21.23 14.91 -12.93
N GLU A 346 22.39 14.38 -13.32
CA GLU A 346 22.70 14.15 -14.74
C GLU A 346 22.02 12.91 -15.32
N ASN A 347 21.89 11.85 -14.52
CA ASN A 347 21.54 10.51 -15.01
C ASN A 347 20.23 9.96 -14.45
N TYR A 348 19.63 10.61 -13.45
CA TYR A 348 18.45 10.10 -12.75
C TYR A 348 17.24 11.05 -12.79
N VAL A 349 17.42 12.31 -13.18
CA VAL A 349 16.31 13.27 -13.32
C VAL A 349 15.71 13.17 -14.72
N ILE A 350 14.45 12.74 -14.80
CA ILE A 350 13.77 12.42 -16.06
C ILE A 350 12.64 13.40 -16.42
N CYS A 351 12.49 14.48 -15.66
CA CYS A 351 11.45 15.49 -15.84
C CYS A 351 11.92 16.82 -15.28
N THR A 352 11.18 17.89 -15.55
CA THR A 352 11.38 19.19 -14.90
C THR A 352 10.96 19.10 -13.43
N ASN A 353 11.87 19.45 -12.52
CA ASN A 353 11.57 19.43 -11.09
C ASN A 353 10.61 20.57 -10.69
N VAL A 354 9.42 20.21 -10.20
CA VAL A 354 8.37 21.15 -9.75
C VAL A 354 8.15 21.14 -8.23
N CYS A 355 9.04 20.55 -7.42
CA CYS A 355 8.84 20.44 -5.97
C CYS A 355 8.66 21.76 -5.25
N SER A 356 9.21 22.87 -5.77
CA SER A 356 9.02 24.20 -5.20
C SER A 356 7.55 24.63 -5.15
N ASN A 357 6.68 23.98 -5.94
CA ASN A 357 5.25 24.25 -5.98
C ASN A 357 4.44 23.35 -5.01
N ILE A 358 5.08 22.37 -4.37
CA ILE A 358 4.42 21.38 -3.51
C ILE A 358 4.71 21.69 -2.04
N SER A 359 3.90 22.58 -1.46
CA SER A 359 4.18 23.15 -0.12
C SER A 359 3.98 22.20 1.06
N TRP A 360 3.19 21.13 0.88
CA TRP A 360 2.85 20.15 1.93
C TRP A 360 3.86 19.00 2.04
N LEU A 361 4.80 18.90 1.10
CA LEU A 361 5.82 17.85 1.08
C LEU A 361 6.91 18.14 2.12
N GLN A 362 7.34 17.11 2.85
CA GLN A 362 8.39 17.22 3.87
C GLN A 362 9.44 16.14 3.61
N TRP A 363 10.57 16.52 3.03
CA TRP A 363 11.70 15.62 2.78
C TRP A 363 13.02 16.39 2.65
N ASP A 364 14.13 15.67 2.64
CA ASP A 364 15.47 16.23 2.38
C ASP A 364 15.86 15.92 0.94
N GLU A 365 15.27 16.66 -0.02
CA GLU A 365 15.20 16.31 -1.45
C GLU A 365 16.58 15.98 -2.06
N LYS A 366 17.63 16.71 -1.66
CA LYS A 366 18.98 16.59 -2.24
C LYS A 366 19.87 15.58 -1.51
N ASN A 367 19.37 14.95 -0.46
CA ASN A 367 20.16 14.03 0.34
C ASN A 367 20.24 12.64 -0.32
N VAL A 368 21.36 12.41 -1.02
CA VAL A 368 21.65 11.15 -1.70
C VAL A 368 21.52 9.93 -0.78
N LYS A 369 22.06 9.99 0.45
CA LYS A 369 21.98 8.85 1.38
C LYS A 369 20.53 8.51 1.69
N LYS A 370 19.68 9.51 1.90
CA LYS A 370 18.24 9.35 2.19
C LYS A 370 17.39 9.06 0.95
N GLY A 371 18.01 8.97 -0.24
CA GLY A 371 17.36 8.88 -1.53
C GLY A 371 17.07 10.28 -2.09
N TYR A 372 17.92 10.74 -3.01
CA TYR A 372 17.67 11.97 -3.76
C TYR A 372 16.29 11.90 -4.41
N SER A 373 15.49 12.96 -4.29
CA SER A 373 14.10 12.95 -4.73
C SER A 373 13.69 14.26 -5.40
N TYR A 374 12.71 14.18 -6.30
CA TYR A 374 12.20 15.32 -7.06
C TYR A 374 10.73 15.09 -7.47
N CYS A 375 10.09 16.11 -8.02
CA CYS A 375 8.67 16.12 -8.34
C CYS A 375 8.48 16.45 -9.82
N CYS A 376 7.55 15.80 -10.49
CA CYS A 376 7.22 16.01 -11.88
C CYS A 376 5.75 16.38 -12.05
N GLU A 377 5.46 17.19 -13.05
CA GLU A 377 4.15 17.19 -13.70
C GLU A 377 3.88 15.79 -14.29
N VAL A 378 2.63 15.33 -14.20
CA VAL A 378 2.26 13.97 -14.63
C VAL A 378 2.58 13.73 -16.11
N ASN A 379 2.24 14.69 -16.97
CA ASN A 379 2.45 14.55 -18.42
C ASN A 379 3.94 14.57 -18.80
N ASP A 380 4.75 15.37 -18.11
CA ASP A 380 6.20 15.44 -18.34
C ASP A 380 6.86 14.10 -17.95
N PHE A 381 6.52 13.57 -16.76
CA PHE A 381 6.99 12.26 -16.31
C PHE A 381 6.63 11.13 -17.27
N ARG A 382 5.39 11.11 -17.77
CA ARG A 382 4.89 10.08 -18.68
C ARG A 382 5.51 10.12 -20.07
N SER A 383 6.19 11.21 -20.44
CA SER A 383 6.97 11.24 -21.70
C SER A 383 8.14 10.25 -21.69
N THR A 384 8.60 9.86 -20.49
CA THR A 384 9.68 8.89 -20.27
C THR A 384 9.17 7.57 -19.68
N VAL A 385 8.21 7.62 -18.74
CA VAL A 385 7.74 6.45 -18.00
C VAL A 385 6.32 6.06 -18.45
N ASN A 386 6.26 5.23 -19.49
CA ASN A 386 4.99 4.81 -20.10
C ASN A 386 4.23 3.74 -19.28
N THR A 387 4.82 3.26 -18.18
CA THR A 387 4.17 2.28 -17.29
C THR A 387 3.09 2.91 -16.42
N LEU A 388 3.15 4.22 -16.15
CA LEU A 388 2.05 4.96 -15.52
C LEU A 388 0.88 5.09 -16.52
N PRO A 389 -0.31 4.53 -16.20
CA PRO A 389 -1.47 4.63 -17.10
C PRO A 389 -1.83 6.07 -17.49
N GLU A 390 -2.56 6.21 -18.60
CA GLU A 390 -3.11 7.50 -19.03
C GLU A 390 -4.03 8.10 -17.95
N LEU A 391 -3.74 9.33 -17.54
CA LEU A 391 -4.54 10.11 -16.60
C LEU A 391 -4.91 11.44 -17.27
N THR A 392 -6.17 11.85 -17.17
CA THR A 392 -6.57 13.21 -17.60
C THR A 392 -6.18 14.18 -16.50
N VAL A 393 -5.14 14.99 -16.73
CA VAL A 393 -4.58 15.94 -15.75
C VAL A 393 -4.73 17.37 -16.24
N SER A 394 -5.39 18.22 -15.42
CA SER A 394 -5.65 19.63 -15.73
C SER A 394 -4.81 20.61 -14.90
N SER A 395 -4.23 20.17 -13.80
CA SER A 395 -3.42 21.01 -12.92
C SER A 395 -2.50 20.19 -12.01
N LEU A 396 -1.50 20.86 -11.43
CA LEU A 396 -0.65 20.29 -10.38
C LEU A 396 -1.43 20.11 -9.07
N LEU A 397 -1.14 19.05 -8.32
CA LEU A 397 -1.70 18.82 -6.97
C LEU A 397 -0.84 19.52 -5.91
N THR A 398 -1.17 20.77 -5.60
CA THR A 398 -0.37 21.66 -4.72
C THR A 398 -0.87 21.79 -3.30
#